data_AF-A0A135P833-F1
#
_entry.id   AF-A0A135P833-F1
#
_cell.length_a   1.000
_cell.length_b   1.000
_cell.length_c   1.000
_cell.angle_alpha   90.00
_cell.angle_beta   90.00
_cell.angle_gamma   90.00
#
_symmetry.space_group_name_H-M   'P 1'
#
loop_
_entity.id
_entity.type
_entity.pdbx_description
1 polymer ?
#
loop_
_entity_poly.entity_id
_entity_poly.type
_entity_poly.pdbx_seq_one_letter_code
_entity_poly.pdbx_strand_id
1 'polypeptide(L)'
;MNRNEYQRDVCARSGEALNVPFNPDVTIGDWKPQPSECHQNVDYYVQHHRGYVAVRGWLLLLVFGEQKQYTPHSVVRCPEGNLFDITPVRGQTPVHRWFITHVENEQLFHSMSQPNYPIQCLGCTVAPPLSFEQLCQMQDVETASHRRDC
;
A
#
# COMPACT_ATOMS: atom_id res chain seq x y z
N MET A 1 -10.35 -5.20 -12.80
CA MET A 1 -10.09 -5.78 -11.46
C MET A 1 -11.28 -5.45 -10.57
N ASN A 2 -11.86 -6.43 -9.89
CA ASN A 2 -12.91 -6.20 -8.90
C ASN A 2 -12.30 -5.90 -7.51
N ARG A 3 -13.15 -5.53 -6.53
CA ARG A 3 -12.68 -5.13 -5.20
C ARG A 3 -11.92 -6.24 -4.45
N ASN A 4 -12.35 -7.50 -4.56
CA ASN A 4 -11.71 -8.60 -3.84
C ASN A 4 -10.33 -8.92 -4.42
N GLU A 5 -10.20 -8.90 -5.75
CA GLU A 5 -8.89 -9.02 -6.43
C GLU A 5 -7.95 -7.89 -6.03
N TYR A 6 -8.47 -6.66 -6.01
CA TYR A 6 -7.71 -5.48 -5.62
C TYR A 6 -7.23 -5.56 -4.17
N GLN A 7 -8.10 -6.01 -3.25
CA GLN A 7 -7.71 -6.23 -1.87
C GLN A 7 -6.64 -7.32 -1.73
N ARG A 8 -6.77 -8.45 -2.44
CA ARG A 8 -5.74 -9.50 -2.42
C ARG A 8 -4.40 -8.99 -2.95
N ASP A 9 -4.39 -8.19 -4.00
CA ASP A 9 -3.18 -7.56 -4.54
C ASP A 9 -2.50 -6.67 -3.49
N VAL A 10 -3.24 -5.73 -2.90
CA VAL A 10 -2.68 -4.82 -1.88
C VAL A 10 -2.16 -5.63 -0.68
N CYS A 11 -2.87 -6.68 -0.26
CA CYS A 11 -2.43 -7.52 0.85
C CYS A 11 -1.19 -8.36 0.54
N ALA A 12 -1.06 -8.89 -0.68
CA ALA A 12 0.13 -9.60 -1.13
C ALA A 12 1.37 -8.70 -1.09
N ARG A 13 1.21 -7.42 -1.42
CA ARG A 13 2.29 -6.41 -1.38
C ARG A 13 2.48 -5.75 -0.02
N SER A 14 1.79 -6.22 1.03
CA SER A 14 1.90 -5.65 2.37
C SER A 14 3.31 -5.76 2.98
N GLY A 15 4.09 -6.76 2.56
CA GLY A 15 5.50 -6.92 2.92
C GLY A 15 6.44 -5.92 2.24
N GLU A 16 5.97 -5.25 1.18
CA GLU A 16 6.72 -4.24 0.41
C GLU A 16 6.42 -2.81 0.89
N ALA A 17 5.65 -2.66 1.99
CA ALA A 17 5.28 -1.36 2.50
C ALA A 17 6.53 -0.54 2.89
N LEU A 18 6.59 0.69 2.41
CA LEU A 18 7.71 1.61 2.64
C LEU A 18 7.38 2.53 3.82
N ASN A 19 8.37 2.80 4.68
CA ASN A 19 8.22 3.87 5.66
C ASN A 19 8.35 5.23 4.96
N VAL A 20 7.28 6.02 4.93
CA VAL A 20 7.25 7.35 4.32
C VAL A 20 7.36 8.43 5.41
N PRO A 21 8.51 9.13 5.55
CA PRO A 21 8.66 10.14 6.59
C PRO A 21 7.63 11.25 6.44
N PHE A 22 7.14 11.75 7.58
CA PHE A 22 6.31 12.95 7.61
C PHE A 22 7.18 14.19 7.48
N ASN A 23 6.83 15.10 6.57
CA ASN A 23 7.43 16.42 6.46
C ASN A 23 6.49 17.50 7.04
N PRO A 24 6.74 18.01 8.27
CA PRO A 24 5.90 19.02 8.91
C PRO A 24 6.11 20.44 8.37
N ASP A 25 7.19 20.67 7.62
CA ASP A 25 7.64 22.02 7.22
C ASP A 25 7.07 22.44 5.85
N VAL A 26 6.21 21.61 5.25
CA VAL A 26 5.60 21.89 3.95
C VAL A 26 4.65 23.08 4.04
N THR A 27 4.96 24.13 3.28
CA THR A 27 4.16 25.35 3.16
C THR A 27 4.24 25.91 1.74
N ILE A 28 3.19 26.63 1.30
CA ILE A 28 3.17 27.41 0.05
C ILE A 28 2.57 28.77 0.36
N GLY A 29 3.41 29.78 0.62
CA GLY A 29 2.96 31.03 1.20
C GLY A 29 2.27 30.77 2.54
N ASP A 30 1.02 31.22 2.69
CA ASP A 30 0.21 30.98 3.88
C ASP A 30 -0.48 29.61 3.90
N TRP A 31 -0.47 28.87 2.78
CA TRP A 31 -1.09 27.56 2.70
C TRP A 31 -0.29 26.51 3.48
N LYS A 32 -1.02 25.67 4.23
CA LYS A 32 -0.49 24.50 4.94
C LYS A 32 -1.38 23.29 4.69
N PRO A 33 -0.80 22.07 4.60
CA PRO A 33 -1.56 20.83 4.54
C PRO A 33 -2.56 20.70 5.69
N GLN A 34 -3.77 20.23 5.41
CA GLN A 34 -4.83 20.06 6.40
C GLN A 34 -4.97 18.59 6.85
N PRO A 35 -5.29 18.33 8.13
CA PRO A 35 -5.59 16.98 8.57
C PRO A 35 -6.74 16.35 7.78
N SER A 36 -6.64 15.06 7.47
CA SER A 36 -7.64 14.30 6.71
C SER A 36 -7.83 14.69 5.24
N GLU A 37 -7.07 15.66 4.72
CA GLU A 37 -7.10 16.08 3.31
C GLU A 37 -5.93 15.47 2.51
N CYS A 38 -5.65 14.17 2.70
CA CYS A 38 -4.43 13.54 2.20
C CYS A 38 -4.25 13.62 0.68
N HIS A 39 -5.33 13.52 -0.08
CA HIS A 39 -5.30 13.64 -1.54
C HIS A 39 -5.16 15.09 -1.98
N GLN A 40 -5.99 15.99 -1.44
CA GLN A 40 -6.02 17.41 -1.80
C GLN A 40 -4.70 18.11 -1.44
N ASN A 41 -4.12 17.78 -0.28
CA ASN A 41 -2.82 18.31 0.13
C ASN A 41 -1.74 17.99 -0.90
N VAL A 42 -1.65 16.71 -1.30
CA VAL A 42 -0.64 16.24 -2.25
C VAL A 42 -0.87 16.84 -3.62
N ASP A 43 -2.11 16.87 -4.09
CA ASP A 43 -2.47 17.41 -5.40
C ASP A 43 -2.13 18.90 -5.48
N TYR A 44 -2.47 19.66 -4.45
CA TYR A 44 -2.12 21.07 -4.36
C TYR A 44 -0.60 21.27 -4.33
N TYR A 45 0.12 20.47 -3.54
CA TYR A 45 1.57 20.58 -3.42
C TYR A 45 2.28 20.36 -4.76
N VAL A 46 1.93 19.30 -5.49
CA VAL A 46 2.61 18.95 -6.75
C VAL A 46 2.25 19.89 -7.90
N GLN A 47 1.06 20.51 -7.88
CA GLN A 47 0.69 21.56 -8.84
C GLN A 47 1.60 22.80 -8.71
N HIS A 48 2.17 23.04 -7.53
CA HIS A 48 3.01 24.21 -7.24
C HIS A 48 4.52 23.90 -7.22
N HIS A 49 4.92 22.63 -7.31
CA HIS A 49 6.33 22.21 -7.26
C HIS A 49 6.69 21.34 -8.45
N ARG A 50 7.40 21.92 -9.42
CA ARG A 50 7.86 21.19 -10.61
C ARG A 50 8.77 20.01 -10.22
N GLY A 51 8.55 18.87 -10.87
CA GLY A 51 9.33 17.65 -10.66
C GLY A 51 8.83 16.77 -9.50
N TYR A 52 7.90 17.25 -8.68
CA TYR A 52 7.25 16.44 -7.66
C TYR A 52 6.03 15.73 -8.26
N VAL A 53 5.74 14.52 -7.76
CA VAL A 53 4.68 13.67 -8.30
C VAL A 53 3.77 13.18 -7.18
N ALA A 54 2.46 13.22 -7.42
CA ALA A 54 1.48 12.63 -6.51
C ALA A 54 1.53 11.11 -6.61
N VAL A 55 1.65 10.43 -5.47
CA VAL A 55 1.64 8.96 -5.40
C VAL A 55 0.44 8.51 -4.60
N ARG A 56 -0.46 7.79 -5.26
CA ARG A 56 -1.64 7.17 -4.66
C ARG A 56 -1.26 5.84 -4.01
N GLY A 57 -1.98 5.46 -2.95
CA GLY A 57 -1.74 4.19 -2.29
C GLY A 57 -2.48 4.03 -0.97
N TRP A 58 -1.92 3.18 -0.12
CA TRP A 58 -2.57 2.68 1.08
C TRP A 58 -1.65 2.82 2.28
N LEU A 59 -2.06 3.63 3.26
CA LEU A 59 -1.30 3.86 4.48
C LEU A 59 -1.80 2.92 5.59
N LEU A 60 -0.88 2.26 6.28
CA LEU A 60 -1.21 1.42 7.44
C LEU A 60 -1.80 2.30 8.55
N LEU A 61 -3.06 2.04 8.88
CA LEU A 61 -3.80 2.77 9.90
C LEU A 61 -3.69 2.05 11.25
N LEU A 62 -3.96 0.74 11.27
CA LEU A 62 -4.09 -0.06 12.49
C LEU A 62 -3.53 -1.47 12.29
N VAL A 63 -2.99 -2.04 13.36
CA VAL A 63 -2.60 -3.45 13.45
C VAL A 63 -3.29 -4.06 14.67
N PHE A 64 -4.06 -5.13 14.47
CA PHE A 64 -4.74 -5.89 15.52
C PHE A 64 -4.36 -7.36 15.41
N GLY A 65 -3.38 -7.78 16.20
CA GLY A 65 -2.77 -9.11 16.06
C GLY A 65 -2.16 -9.26 14.65
N GLU A 66 -2.65 -10.25 13.91
CA GLU A 66 -2.23 -10.48 12.52
C GLU A 66 -2.94 -9.56 11.52
N GLN A 67 -4.07 -8.96 11.89
CA GLN A 67 -4.85 -8.13 10.98
C GLN A 67 -4.21 -6.74 10.81
N LYS A 68 -4.02 -6.33 9.56
CA LYS A 68 -3.58 -4.99 9.16
C LYS A 68 -4.70 -4.27 8.44
N GLN A 69 -4.95 -3.02 8.81
CA GLN A 69 -5.91 -2.16 8.13
C GLN A 69 -5.19 -1.02 7.44
N TYR A 70 -5.46 -0.84 6.15
CA TYR A 70 -4.91 0.26 5.37
C TYR A 70 -6.00 1.21 4.90
N THR A 71 -5.74 2.51 5.04
CA THR A 71 -6.62 3.58 4.56
C THR A 71 -6.13 4.12 3.22
N PRO A 72 -7.01 4.56 2.31
CA PRO A 72 -6.59 5.32 1.14
C PRO A 72 -5.77 6.53 1.57
N HIS A 73 -4.66 6.77 0.88
CA HIS A 73 -3.76 7.85 1.21
C HIS A 73 -3.00 8.34 -0.02
N SER A 74 -2.40 9.52 0.08
CA SER A 74 -1.46 10.01 -0.93
C SER A 74 -0.22 10.59 -0.28
N VAL A 75 0.90 10.38 -0.96
CA VAL A 75 2.21 10.90 -0.56
C VAL A 75 2.84 11.60 -1.75
N VAL A 76 3.89 12.35 -1.49
CA VAL A 76 4.65 13.05 -2.52
C VAL A 76 5.90 12.24 -2.85
N ARG A 77 6.21 12.10 -4.14
CA ARG A 77 7.54 11.69 -4.61
C ARG A 77 8.35 12.92 -5.02
N CYS A 78 9.54 13.08 -4.46
CA CYS A 78 10.47 14.13 -4.87
C CYS A 78 11.21 13.75 -6.17
N PRO A 79 11.87 14.70 -6.85
CA PRO A 79 12.65 14.43 -8.07
C PRO A 79 13.72 13.35 -7.90
N GLU A 80 14.28 13.21 -6.70
CA GLU A 80 15.28 12.20 -6.36
C GLU A 80 14.67 10.79 -6.18
N GLY A 81 13.34 10.68 -6.24
CA GLY A 81 12.60 9.42 -6.16
C GLY A 81 12.12 9.03 -4.76
N ASN A 82 12.53 9.76 -3.71
CA ASN A 82 12.10 9.49 -2.34
C ASN A 82 10.64 9.86 -2.12
N LEU A 83 9.97 9.13 -1.22
CA LEU A 83 8.59 9.39 -0.81
C LEU A 83 8.55 10.10 0.53
N PHE A 84 7.63 11.04 0.69
CA PHE A 84 7.33 11.67 1.98
C PHE A 84 5.85 12.03 2.07
N ASP A 85 5.32 11.99 3.29
CA ASP A 85 3.94 12.36 3.57
C ASP A 85 3.89 13.78 4.11
N ILE A 86 2.90 14.55 3.67
CA ILE A 86 2.69 15.94 4.06
C ILE A 86 1.41 16.13 4.87
N THR A 87 0.60 15.08 5.03
CA THR A 87 -0.69 15.16 5.70
C THR A 87 -0.50 15.12 7.22
N PRO A 88 -0.91 16.16 7.96
CA PRO A 88 -0.83 16.14 9.41
C PRO A 88 -1.85 15.15 9.98
N VAL A 89 -1.48 14.51 11.09
CA VAL A 89 -2.39 13.67 11.89
C VAL A 89 -2.86 14.49 13.07
N ARG A 90 -4.16 14.41 13.42
CA ARG A 90 -4.67 15.05 14.64
C ARG A 90 -4.13 14.30 15.86
N GLY A 91 -3.34 14.94 16.71
CA GLY A 91 -2.75 14.33 17.90
C GLY A 91 -1.29 13.89 17.71
N GLN A 92 -0.73 13.18 18.71
CA GLN A 92 0.70 12.84 18.76
C GLN A 92 1.18 12.06 17.53
N THR A 93 2.49 12.22 17.28
CA THR A 93 3.28 11.78 16.13
C THR A 93 3.05 10.31 15.75
N PRO A 94 2.78 9.98 14.48
CA PRO A 94 2.86 8.59 14.03
C PRO A 94 4.31 8.13 14.07
N VAL A 95 4.60 7.05 14.80
CA VAL A 95 5.97 6.51 14.94
C VAL A 95 6.45 5.89 13.63
N HIS A 96 5.53 5.41 12.77
CA HIS A 96 5.82 4.91 11.43
C HIS A 96 4.64 5.13 10.48
N ARG A 97 4.92 5.46 9.22
CA ARG A 97 3.92 5.62 8.16
C ARG A 97 4.22 4.58 7.08
N TRP A 98 3.70 3.37 7.25
CA TRP A 98 3.93 2.28 6.29
C TRP A 98 2.96 2.41 5.12
N PHE A 99 3.49 2.64 3.92
CA PHE A 99 2.73 2.97 2.73
C PHE A 99 2.96 1.95 1.62
N ILE A 100 1.87 1.49 1.00
CA ILE A 100 1.88 0.62 -0.16
C ILE A 100 1.46 1.45 -1.37
N THR A 101 2.37 1.62 -2.33
CA THR A 101 2.08 2.33 -3.58
C THR A 101 0.99 1.60 -4.37
N HIS A 102 0.03 2.34 -4.91
CA HIS A 102 -0.92 1.83 -5.90
C HIS A 102 -0.22 1.73 -7.26
N VAL A 103 -0.29 0.55 -7.91
CA VAL A 103 0.47 0.25 -9.14
C VAL A 103 -0.36 0.33 -10.42
N GLU A 104 -1.68 0.48 -10.29
CA GLU A 104 -2.60 0.59 -11.43
C GLU A 104 -2.87 2.06 -11.77
N ASN A 105 -3.79 2.32 -12.71
CA ASN A 105 -4.18 3.69 -13.06
C ASN A 105 -4.96 4.41 -11.94
N GLU A 106 -4.99 5.74 -12.01
CA GLU A 106 -5.62 6.58 -11.01
C GLU A 106 -7.15 6.42 -10.95
N GLN A 107 -7.81 6.12 -12.08
CA GLN A 107 -9.26 5.87 -12.11
C GLN A 107 -9.63 4.64 -11.26
N LEU A 108 -8.82 3.58 -11.32
CA LEU A 108 -9.02 2.39 -10.50
C LEU A 108 -8.81 2.73 -9.03
N PHE A 109 -7.79 3.52 -8.68
CA PHE A 109 -7.59 3.98 -7.31
C PHE A 109 -8.84 4.69 -6.78
N HIS A 110 -9.37 5.67 -7.51
CA HIS A 110 -10.58 6.42 -7.11
C HIS A 110 -11.81 5.53 -6.95
N SER A 111 -11.95 4.51 -7.79
CA SER A 111 -13.04 3.53 -7.66
C SER A 111 -12.93 2.69 -6.38
N MET A 112 -11.71 2.49 -5.88
CA MET A 112 -11.39 1.64 -4.72
C MET A 112 -11.21 2.43 -3.42
N SER A 113 -10.96 3.74 -3.47
CA SER A 113 -10.57 4.58 -2.32
C SER A 113 -11.75 5.16 -1.51
N GLN A 114 -12.86 4.43 -1.42
CA GLN A 114 -14.05 4.87 -0.68
C GLN A 114 -13.73 5.07 0.82
N PRO A 115 -14.07 6.22 1.46
CA PRO A 115 -13.66 6.57 2.83
C PRO A 115 -14.03 5.55 3.92
N ASN A 116 -15.11 4.80 3.72
CA ASN A 116 -15.60 3.80 4.67
C ASN A 116 -15.16 2.36 4.35
N TYR A 117 -14.27 2.17 3.37
CA TYR A 117 -13.82 0.86 2.91
C TYR A 117 -12.29 0.76 2.93
N PRO A 118 -11.69 0.61 4.13
CA PRO A 118 -10.28 0.31 4.23
C PRO A 118 -9.97 -1.04 3.59
N ILE A 119 -8.71 -1.23 3.22
CA ILE A 119 -8.19 -2.55 2.84
C ILE A 119 -7.87 -3.30 4.12
N GLN A 120 -8.45 -4.49 4.27
CA GLN A 120 -8.22 -5.36 5.41
C GLN A 120 -7.40 -6.57 4.95
N CYS A 121 -6.22 -6.70 5.53
CA CYS A 121 -5.34 -7.83 5.30
C CYS A 121 -5.29 -8.66 6.57
N LEU A 122 -5.70 -9.91 6.48
CA LEU A 122 -5.36 -10.90 7.50
C LEU A 122 -3.89 -11.25 7.28
N GLY A 123 -3.07 -11.15 8.33
CA GLY A 123 -1.67 -11.54 8.29
C GLY A 123 -1.56 -12.95 7.73
N CYS A 124 -0.45 -13.21 7.04
CA CYS A 124 -0.22 -14.41 6.24
C CYS A 124 -0.92 -15.62 6.85
N THR A 125 -2.10 -15.98 6.33
CA THR A 125 -2.50 -17.37 6.38
C THR A 125 -1.38 -18.05 5.61
N VAL A 126 -0.49 -18.75 6.30
CA VAL A 126 0.06 -19.99 5.74
C VAL A 126 -1.11 -20.59 4.98
N ALA A 127 -0.97 -20.76 3.66
CA ALA A 127 -2.01 -21.38 2.86
C ALA A 127 -2.59 -22.54 3.67
N PRO A 128 -3.93 -22.70 3.78
CA PRO A 128 -4.49 -23.81 4.54
C PRO A 128 -3.71 -25.06 4.14
N PRO A 129 -3.21 -25.87 5.11
CA PRO A 129 -2.34 -26.99 4.79
C PRO A 129 -2.97 -27.73 3.62
N LEU A 130 -2.21 -27.86 2.53
CA LEU A 130 -2.67 -28.53 1.32
C LEU A 130 -3.41 -29.79 1.77
N SER A 131 -4.62 -29.98 1.28
CA SER A 131 -5.38 -31.20 1.55
C SER A 131 -4.50 -32.41 1.18
N PHE A 132 -4.73 -33.55 1.83
CA PHE A 132 -3.97 -34.77 1.52
C PHE A 132 -3.96 -35.09 0.01
N GLU A 133 -5.06 -34.79 -0.69
CA GLU A 133 -5.16 -34.89 -2.15
C GLU A 133 -4.19 -33.97 -2.91
N GLN A 134 -3.99 -32.73 -2.44
CA GLN A 134 -3.05 -31.79 -3.06
C GLN A 134 -1.58 -32.12 -2.78
N LEU A 135 -1.28 -32.77 -1.65
CA LEU A 135 0.06 -33.26 -1.34
C LEU A 135 0.46 -34.45 -2.22
N CYS A 136 -0.48 -35.34 -2.56
CA CYS A 136 -0.22 -36.45 -3.48
C CYS A 136 0.08 -35.96 -4.90
N GLN A 137 -0.60 -34.91 -5.39
CA GLN A 137 -0.37 -34.38 -6.74
C GLN A 137 1.00 -33.71 -6.95
N MET A 138 1.69 -33.32 -5.87
CA MET A 138 3.04 -32.75 -5.97
C MET A 138 4.15 -33.82 -5.97
N GLN A 139 3.91 -35.00 -5.39
CA GLN A 139 4.88 -36.11 -5.39
C GLN A 139 5.04 -36.76 -6.78
N ASP A 140 4.03 -36.63 -7.64
CA ASP A 140 4.07 -37.14 -9.01
C ASP A 140 4.85 -36.24 -9.99
N VAL A 141 5.09 -34.97 -9.63
CA VAL A 141 5.83 -34.04 -10.50
C VAL A 141 7.34 -34.05 -10.20
N GLU A 142 7.75 -34.23 -8.93
CA GLU A 142 9.17 -34.28 -8.56
C GLU A 142 9.90 -35.57 -8.98
N THR A 143 9.18 -36.62 -9.37
CA THR A 143 9.80 -37.87 -9.87
C THR A 143 10.05 -37.88 -11.38
N ALA A 144 9.59 -36.87 -12.13
CA ALA A 144 9.69 -36.84 -13.60
C ALA A 144 10.92 -36.09 -14.16
N SER A 145 11.84 -35.57 -13.34
CA SER A 145 12.97 -34.75 -13.83
C SER A 145 14.38 -35.27 -13.49
N HIS A 146 14.57 -36.57 -13.21
CA HIS A 146 15.93 -37.15 -13.07
C HIS A 146 16.01 -38.60 -13.60
N ARG A 147 16.41 -38.75 -14.87
CA ARG A 147 17.12 -39.88 -15.54
C ARG A 147 17.28 -39.46 -17.00
N ARG A 148 18.40 -38.89 -17.47
CA ARG A 148 19.69 -39.55 -17.80
C ARG A 148 19.55 -41.03 -18.15
N ASP A 149 19.61 -41.28 -19.45
CA ASP A 149 20.20 -42.41 -20.19
C ASP A 149 20.11 -43.80 -19.54
N CYS A 150 19.11 -44.57 -20.00
CA CYS A 150 19.20 -45.92 -20.59
C CYS A 150 17.78 -46.48 -20.75
#